data_AF-A0A679I850-F1
#
_entry.id   AF-A0A679I850-F1
#
_cell.length_a   1.000
_cell.length_b   1.000
_cell.length_c   1.000
_cell.angle_alpha   90.00
_cell.angle_beta   90.00
_cell.angle_gamma   90.00
#
_symmetry.space_group_name_H-M   'P 1'
#
loop_
_entity.id
_entity.type
_entity.pdbx_description
1 polymer ?
#
loop_
_entity_poly.entity_id
_entity_poly.type
_entity_poly.pdbx_seq_one_letter_code
_entity_poly.pdbx_strand_id
1 'polypeptide(L)'
;MLNYFMKKVETKDSEKTRTAFGFLAGSLGLISNSLLFVMKFLIGLFAQSVSIMADAINSLSDTASSVLTLVGFHIAAKPADKEHPYGHERFEYISGFMISIIITFVGCQFLISSVEKIIDPSKIKLSPLVFIILLLSIGIKIWQSLMYQKLSATIDSETLKASSQDSLNDVMTTAAVLISAFVELFTGLHVDGWMGLVIALYILYSGLKMVKEFIDELLGSRPSTEEILKMEERLNEYPDILGYHDLLVHSYGPKKQFATVHIEVDDTWSLNYAHNIINNIEKDFREKLKVELVCHLDPVAVKSPEYQQKWELVKAAITALQLDLRVHDFRIEKEQLSFDVVVPPKCPQSDSEIREELKKYLTKQLGPITLEITFDHNYLL
;
A
#
# COMPACT_ATOMS: atom_id res chain seq x y z
N MET A 1 -3.61 30.88 -16.80
CA MET A 1 -2.50 30.71 -15.84
C MET A 1 -1.92 29.29 -15.89
N LEU A 2 -2.71 28.22 -15.67
CA LEU A 2 -2.21 26.83 -15.69
C LEU A 2 -1.47 26.44 -16.98
N ASN A 3 -2.01 26.76 -18.16
CA ASN A 3 -1.37 26.45 -19.45
C ASN A 3 0.02 27.11 -19.60
N TYR A 4 0.23 28.27 -18.98
CA TYR A 4 1.52 28.95 -19.02
C TYR A 4 2.57 28.20 -18.19
N PHE A 5 2.19 27.73 -16.99
CA PHE A 5 3.07 26.92 -16.15
C PHE A 5 3.35 25.55 -16.77
N MET A 6 2.34 24.89 -17.34
CA MET A 6 2.54 23.63 -18.08
C MET A 6 3.56 23.81 -19.20
N LYS A 7 3.39 24.82 -20.06
CA LYS A 7 4.32 25.08 -21.17
C LYS A 7 5.75 25.43 -20.72
N LYS A 8 5.92 25.98 -19.52
CA LYS A 8 7.24 26.34 -18.97
C LYS A 8 7.99 25.13 -18.41
N VAL A 9 7.26 24.11 -17.97
CA VAL A 9 7.78 22.93 -17.27
C VAL A 9 7.83 21.70 -18.20
N GLU A 10 7.13 21.76 -19.34
CA GLU A 10 7.15 20.76 -20.40
C GLU A 10 8.56 20.61 -21.00
N THR A 11 9.00 19.36 -21.15
CA THR A 11 10.30 19.01 -21.71
C THR A 11 10.15 18.09 -22.92
N LYS A 12 11.21 17.92 -23.72
CA LYS A 12 11.17 16.98 -24.86
C LYS A 12 11.13 15.50 -24.45
N ASP A 13 11.39 15.22 -23.17
CA ASP A 13 11.46 13.89 -22.58
C ASP A 13 10.13 13.62 -21.86
N SER A 14 9.43 12.55 -22.24
CA SER A 14 8.09 12.24 -21.72
C SER A 14 8.09 11.90 -20.23
N GLU A 15 9.11 11.19 -19.73
CA GLU A 15 9.21 10.83 -18.31
C GLU A 15 9.53 12.04 -17.44
N LYS A 16 10.45 12.90 -17.89
CA LYS A 16 10.77 14.15 -17.19
C LYS A 16 9.58 15.10 -17.18
N THR A 17 8.82 15.17 -18.26
CA THR A 17 7.61 15.99 -18.35
C THR A 17 6.52 15.49 -17.40
N ARG A 18 6.30 14.17 -17.34
CA ARG A 18 5.37 13.56 -16.37
C ARG A 18 5.74 13.91 -14.93
N THR A 19 7.02 13.74 -14.58
CA THR A 19 7.55 14.07 -13.25
C THR A 19 7.36 15.54 -12.92
N ALA A 20 7.69 16.43 -13.86
CA ALA A 20 7.65 17.87 -13.64
C ALA A 20 6.21 18.41 -13.53
N PHE A 21 5.25 17.83 -14.26
CA PHE A 21 3.82 18.13 -14.07
C PHE A 21 3.29 17.61 -12.73
N GLY A 22 3.75 16.44 -12.27
CA GLY A 22 3.46 15.95 -10.91
C GLY A 22 3.95 16.92 -9.83
N PHE A 23 5.19 17.39 -9.92
CA PHE A 23 5.74 18.39 -8.99
C PHE A 23 5.00 19.72 -9.02
N LEU A 24 4.61 20.19 -10.21
CA LEU A 24 3.81 21.40 -10.36
C LEU A 24 2.45 21.24 -9.67
N ALA A 25 1.76 20.12 -9.91
CA ALA A 25 0.47 19.82 -9.30
C ALA A 25 0.57 19.75 -7.77
N GLY A 26 1.57 19.03 -7.25
CA GLY A 26 1.80 18.87 -5.82
C GLY A 26 2.15 20.20 -5.14
N SER A 27 3.02 21.02 -5.76
CA SER A 27 3.41 22.32 -5.21
C SER A 27 2.24 23.31 -5.15
N LEU A 28 1.47 23.40 -6.25
CA LEU A 28 0.28 24.25 -6.29
C LEU A 28 -0.78 23.79 -5.29
N GLY A 29 -1.02 22.48 -5.21
CA GLY A 29 -1.91 21.85 -4.24
C GLY A 29 -1.53 22.18 -2.81
N LEU A 30 -0.26 21.97 -2.44
CA LEU A 30 0.25 22.27 -1.10
C LEU A 30 0.02 23.73 -0.72
N ILE A 31 0.42 24.66 -1.58
CA ILE A 31 0.30 26.10 -1.31
C ILE A 31 -1.17 26.48 -1.10
N SER A 32 -2.05 25.99 -1.96
CA SER A 32 -3.47 26.33 -1.88
C SER A 32 -4.17 25.66 -0.69
N ASN A 33 -3.89 24.39 -0.37
CA ASN A 33 -4.41 23.73 0.82
C ASN A 33 -3.90 24.39 2.12
N SER A 34 -2.63 24.78 2.16
CA SER A 34 -2.06 25.50 3.30
C SER A 34 -2.76 26.84 3.52
N LEU A 35 -3.00 27.59 2.43
CA LEU A 35 -3.71 28.87 2.47
C LEU A 35 -5.17 28.68 2.92
N LEU A 36 -5.86 27.66 2.39
CA LEU A 36 -7.22 27.31 2.78
C LEU A 36 -7.31 26.93 4.26
N PHE A 37 -6.40 26.09 4.75
CA PHE A 37 -6.32 25.74 6.16
C PHE A 37 -6.21 26.99 7.03
N VAL A 38 -5.24 27.87 6.77
CA VAL A 38 -5.04 29.08 7.57
C VAL A 38 -6.27 29.99 7.54
N MET A 39 -6.85 30.23 6.35
CA MET A 39 -8.05 31.06 6.22
C MET A 39 -9.24 30.47 7.01
N LYS A 40 -9.57 29.19 6.77
CA LYS A 40 -10.69 28.49 7.42
C LYS A 40 -10.49 28.38 8.93
N PHE A 41 -9.27 28.08 9.38
CA PHE A 41 -8.95 27.97 10.81
C PHE A 41 -9.17 29.31 11.52
N LEU A 42 -8.66 30.41 10.95
CA LEU A 42 -8.85 31.74 11.52
C LEU A 42 -10.34 32.13 11.56
N ILE A 43 -11.08 31.96 10.46
CA ILE A 43 -12.50 32.29 10.47
C ILE A 43 -13.32 31.39 11.38
N GLY A 44 -12.98 30.11 11.51
CA GLY A 44 -13.65 29.17 12.41
C GLY A 44 -13.49 29.59 13.86
N LEU A 45 -12.27 29.99 14.26
CA LEU A 45 -12.00 30.56 15.58
C LEU A 45 -12.80 31.84 15.84
N PHE A 46 -12.79 32.79 14.90
CA PHE A 46 -13.53 34.04 15.04
C PHE A 46 -15.05 33.82 15.09
N ALA A 47 -15.56 32.90 14.27
CA ALA A 47 -16.97 32.56 14.20
C ALA A 47 -17.43 31.69 15.40
N GLN A 48 -16.49 31.11 16.16
CA GLN A 48 -16.75 30.10 17.20
C GLN A 48 -17.59 28.92 16.66
N SER A 49 -17.29 28.53 15.42
CA SER A 49 -17.99 27.48 14.67
C SER A 49 -17.16 26.21 14.64
N VAL A 50 -17.74 25.13 15.16
CA VAL A 50 -17.08 23.82 15.20
C VAL A 50 -17.02 23.20 13.80
N SER A 51 -18.06 23.39 12.98
CA SER A 51 -18.10 22.85 11.62
C SER A 51 -17.07 23.49 10.68
N ILE A 52 -16.88 24.81 10.76
CA ILE A 52 -15.85 25.52 9.98
C ILE A 52 -14.45 25.09 10.42
N MET A 53 -14.23 24.92 11.73
CA MET A 53 -12.93 24.47 12.22
C MET A 53 -12.64 23.01 11.83
N ALA A 54 -13.63 22.12 11.87
CA ALA A 54 -13.48 20.75 11.40
C ALA A 54 -13.13 20.71 9.89
N ASP A 55 -13.81 21.51 9.07
CA ASP A 55 -13.49 21.68 7.65
C ASP A 55 -12.07 22.27 7.41
N ALA A 56 -11.59 23.14 8.31
CA ALA A 56 -10.20 23.58 8.30
C ALA A 56 -9.22 22.42 8.54
N ILE A 57 -9.48 21.55 9.51
CA ILE A 57 -8.63 20.37 9.80
C ILE A 57 -8.61 19.37 8.64
N ASN A 58 -9.71 19.25 7.90
CA ASN A 58 -9.70 18.47 6.68
C ASN A 58 -8.67 19.05 5.68
N SER A 59 -8.68 20.38 5.47
CA SER A 59 -7.65 21.06 4.63
C SER A 59 -6.22 20.95 5.21
N LEU A 60 -6.07 20.83 6.53
CA LEU A 60 -4.79 20.54 7.19
C LEU A 60 -4.31 19.13 6.86
N SER A 61 -5.21 18.15 6.81
CA SER A 61 -4.90 16.75 6.47
C SER A 61 -4.35 16.63 5.04
N ASP A 62 -4.94 17.37 4.10
CA ASP A 62 -4.43 17.46 2.72
C ASP A 62 -3.04 18.13 2.66
N THR A 63 -2.87 19.17 3.46
CA THR A 63 -1.60 19.89 3.58
C THR A 63 -0.53 18.97 4.16
N ALA A 64 -0.84 18.23 5.23
CA ALA A 64 0.07 17.31 5.87
C ALA A 64 0.46 16.16 4.93
N SER A 65 -0.48 15.62 4.16
CA SER A 65 -0.20 14.61 3.11
C SER A 65 0.73 15.17 2.03
N SER A 66 0.53 16.44 1.64
CA SER A 66 1.38 17.12 0.66
C SER A 66 2.78 17.44 1.22
N VAL A 67 2.88 17.82 2.50
CA VAL A 67 4.16 18.03 3.19
C VAL A 67 4.89 16.70 3.37
N LEU A 68 4.17 15.63 3.75
CA LEU A 68 4.71 14.29 3.83
C LEU A 68 5.31 13.86 2.50
N THR A 69 4.57 14.09 1.41
CA THR A 69 5.08 13.88 0.06
C THR A 69 6.39 14.66 -0.12
N LEU A 70 6.44 15.97 0.10
CA LEU A 70 7.65 16.77 -0.17
C LEU A 70 8.84 16.49 0.75
N VAL A 71 8.62 16.41 2.07
CA VAL A 71 9.66 16.25 3.10
C VAL A 71 10.03 14.78 3.30
N GLY A 72 9.02 13.90 3.32
CA GLY A 72 9.19 12.46 3.34
C GLY A 72 10.02 12.01 2.14
N PHE A 73 9.75 12.50 0.92
CA PHE A 73 10.61 12.20 -0.23
C PHE A 73 12.04 12.72 -0.07
N HIS A 74 12.26 13.88 0.53
CA HIS A 74 13.61 14.42 0.70
C HIS A 74 14.45 13.54 1.64
N ILE A 75 13.87 13.07 2.74
CA ILE A 75 14.55 12.20 3.70
C ILE A 75 14.63 10.76 3.18
N ALA A 76 13.58 10.26 2.54
CA ALA A 76 13.54 8.95 1.89
C ALA A 76 14.58 8.84 0.76
N ALA A 77 14.84 9.93 0.04
CA ALA A 77 15.87 9.98 -1.00
C ALA A 77 17.31 9.92 -0.45
N LYS A 78 17.50 9.99 0.87
CA LYS A 78 18.82 9.80 1.47
C LYS A 78 19.28 8.35 1.21
N PRO A 79 20.44 8.15 0.56
CA PRO A 79 20.94 6.82 0.26
C PRO A 79 21.22 6.01 1.54
N ALA A 80 21.44 4.71 1.37
CA ALA A 80 21.88 3.84 2.44
C ALA A 80 23.15 4.37 3.11
N ASP A 81 23.20 4.28 4.44
CA ASP A 81 24.37 4.63 5.23
C ASP A 81 24.71 3.48 6.20
N LYS A 82 25.75 3.70 7.04
CA LYS A 82 26.24 2.67 7.95
C LYS A 82 25.22 2.24 9.01
N GLU A 83 24.32 3.15 9.40
CA GLU A 83 23.28 2.88 10.39
C GLU A 83 22.04 2.28 9.72
N HIS A 84 21.78 2.65 8.46
CA HIS A 84 20.62 2.25 7.67
C HIS A 84 21.06 1.64 6.33
N PRO A 85 21.53 0.37 6.31
CA PRO A 85 22.05 -0.29 5.10
C PRO A 85 20.97 -0.49 4.02
N TYR A 86 19.70 -0.56 4.42
CA TYR A 86 18.58 -0.63 3.48
C TYR A 86 18.11 0.75 2.98
N GLY A 87 18.65 1.86 3.50
CA GLY A 87 18.22 3.22 3.17
C GLY A 87 17.18 3.76 4.14
N HIS A 88 16.64 4.94 3.81
CA HIS A 88 15.76 5.71 4.68
C HIS A 88 14.32 5.78 4.15
N GLU A 89 13.97 5.02 3.12
CA GLU A 89 12.67 5.17 2.44
C GLU A 89 11.46 4.86 3.34
N ARG A 90 11.58 3.92 4.29
CA ARG A 90 10.54 3.68 5.31
C ARG A 90 10.23 4.90 6.19
N PHE A 91 11.08 5.92 6.21
CA PHE A 91 10.78 7.17 6.91
C PHE A 91 9.51 7.84 6.35
N GLU A 92 9.19 7.63 5.07
CA GLU A 92 7.93 8.08 4.47
C GLU A 92 6.73 7.49 5.22
N TYR A 93 6.72 6.18 5.44
CA TYR A 93 5.65 5.50 6.20
C TYR A 93 5.61 5.95 7.66
N ILE A 94 6.77 6.10 8.31
CA ILE A 94 6.85 6.54 9.72
C ILE A 94 6.30 7.96 9.88
N SER A 95 6.69 8.87 8.99
CA SER A 95 6.22 10.25 9.05
C SER A 95 4.73 10.36 8.72
N GLY A 96 4.23 9.55 7.78
CA GLY A 96 2.80 9.46 7.48
C GLY A 96 1.99 8.91 8.64
N PHE A 97 2.49 7.86 9.28
CA PHE A 97 1.92 7.31 10.50
C PHE A 97 1.82 8.37 11.62
N MET A 98 2.89 9.10 11.90
CA MET A 98 2.87 10.17 12.90
C MET A 98 1.85 11.28 12.59
N ILE A 99 1.75 11.68 11.32
CA ILE A 99 0.76 12.68 10.87
C ILE A 99 -0.66 12.15 11.05
N SER A 100 -0.92 10.89 10.69
CA SER A 100 -2.25 10.28 10.82
C SER A 100 -2.72 10.21 12.28
N ILE A 101 -1.80 9.99 13.23
CA ILE A 101 -2.08 10.06 14.67
C ILE A 101 -2.50 11.47 15.08
N ILE A 102 -1.77 12.50 14.63
CA ILE A 102 -2.09 13.90 14.95
C ILE A 102 -3.48 14.26 14.39
N ILE A 103 -3.76 13.90 13.14
CA ILE A 103 -5.06 14.15 12.51
C ILE A 103 -6.18 13.45 13.28
N THR A 104 -5.98 12.17 13.65
CA THR A 104 -6.97 11.41 14.43
C THR A 104 -7.21 12.04 15.80
N PHE A 105 -6.15 12.46 16.49
CA PHE A 105 -6.24 13.13 17.78
C PHE A 105 -7.01 14.45 17.68
N VAL A 106 -6.72 15.27 16.68
CA VAL A 106 -7.44 16.53 16.43
C VAL A 106 -8.89 16.25 16.05
N GLY A 107 -9.16 15.22 15.24
CA GLY A 107 -10.51 14.75 14.93
C GLY A 107 -11.32 14.39 16.19
N CYS A 108 -10.71 13.72 17.17
CA CYS A 108 -11.34 13.43 18.46
C CYS A 108 -11.70 14.71 19.23
N GLN A 109 -10.84 15.74 19.20
CA GLN A 109 -11.14 17.02 19.83
C GLN A 109 -12.34 17.71 19.18
N PHE A 110 -12.45 17.66 17.85
CA PHE A 110 -13.61 18.21 17.14
C PHE A 110 -14.87 17.39 17.36
N LEU A 111 -14.76 16.08 17.52
CA LEU A 111 -15.89 15.24 17.90
C LEU A 111 -16.43 15.67 19.27
N ILE A 112 -15.56 15.82 20.26
CA ILE A 112 -15.94 16.28 21.62
C ILE A 112 -16.55 17.68 21.55
N SER A 113 -15.89 18.63 20.89
CA SER A 113 -16.38 20.00 20.74
C SER A 113 -17.74 20.06 20.03
N SER A 114 -17.98 19.16 19.08
CA SER A 114 -19.26 19.07 18.36
C SER A 114 -20.37 18.55 19.26
N VAL A 115 -20.09 17.53 20.07
CA VAL A 115 -21.05 17.00 21.05
C VAL A 115 -21.36 18.06 22.12
N GLU A 116 -20.35 18.76 22.64
CA GLU A 116 -20.54 19.86 23.58
C GLU A 116 -21.41 20.97 22.99
N LYS A 117 -21.18 21.35 21.73
CA LYS A 117 -21.98 22.35 21.01
C LYS A 117 -23.44 21.92 20.78
N ILE A 118 -23.70 20.61 20.67
CA ILE A 118 -25.06 20.07 20.56
C ILE A 118 -25.78 20.12 21.93
N ILE A 119 -25.07 19.81 23.02
CA ILE A 119 -25.62 19.79 24.38
C ILE A 119 -25.83 21.20 24.94
N ASP A 120 -24.87 22.10 24.73
CA ASP A 120 -24.92 23.51 25.12
C ASP A 120 -24.79 24.41 23.87
N PRO A 121 -25.91 24.68 23.19
CA PRO A 121 -25.90 25.46 21.96
C PRO A 121 -25.45 26.91 22.20
N SER A 122 -24.32 27.27 21.62
CA SER A 122 -23.82 28.65 21.60
C SER A 122 -23.93 29.23 20.19
N LYS A 123 -24.42 30.48 20.09
CA LYS A 123 -24.56 31.18 18.81
C LYS A 123 -23.21 31.36 18.12
N ILE A 124 -23.14 31.00 16.85
CA ILE A 124 -22.02 31.31 15.98
C ILE A 124 -22.01 32.79 15.58
N LYS A 125 -20.82 33.39 15.54
CA LYS A 125 -20.60 34.77 15.12
C LYS A 125 -20.45 34.82 13.60
N LEU A 126 -21.57 34.77 12.91
CA LEU A 126 -21.62 34.87 11.46
C LEU A 126 -21.43 36.33 11.01
N SER A 127 -20.34 36.58 10.29
CA SER A 127 -20.10 37.86 9.61
C SER A 127 -20.09 37.65 8.09
N PRO A 128 -20.36 38.69 7.28
CA PRO A 128 -20.25 38.59 5.82
C PRO A 128 -18.88 38.06 5.36
N LEU A 129 -17.82 38.35 6.12
CA LEU A 129 -16.46 37.88 5.86
C LEU A 129 -16.34 36.34 5.94
N VAL A 130 -17.07 35.68 6.85
CA VAL A 130 -17.10 34.20 6.95
C VAL A 130 -17.66 33.61 5.65
N PHE A 131 -18.78 34.11 5.16
CA PHE A 131 -19.40 33.64 3.91
C PHE A 131 -18.49 33.88 2.70
N ILE A 132 -17.85 35.04 2.62
CA ILE A 132 -16.89 35.35 1.54
C ILE A 132 -15.74 34.36 1.54
N ILE A 133 -15.18 34.01 2.70
CA ILE A 133 -14.05 33.09 2.80
C ILE A 133 -14.46 31.64 2.50
N LEU A 134 -15.65 31.20 2.91
CA LEU A 134 -16.17 29.88 2.55
C LEU A 134 -16.45 29.77 1.04
N LEU A 135 -17.04 30.80 0.42
CA LEU A 135 -17.23 30.87 -1.03
C LEU A 135 -15.91 30.89 -1.80
N LEU A 136 -14.93 31.67 -1.32
CA LEU A 136 -13.58 31.68 -1.87
C LEU A 136 -12.94 30.29 -1.76
N SER A 137 -13.14 29.61 -0.63
CA SER A 137 -12.61 28.26 -0.40
C SER A 137 -13.18 27.25 -1.40
N ILE A 138 -14.50 27.29 -1.63
CA ILE A 138 -15.17 26.49 -2.66
C ILE A 138 -14.56 26.81 -4.04
N GLY A 139 -14.39 28.09 -4.37
CA GLY A 139 -13.78 28.50 -5.65
C GLY A 139 -12.37 27.95 -5.85
N ILE A 140 -11.53 27.97 -4.80
CA ILE A 140 -10.17 27.41 -4.84
C ILE A 140 -10.21 25.89 -5.01
N LYS A 141 -11.06 25.16 -4.29
CA LYS A 141 -11.18 23.69 -4.43
C LYS A 141 -11.75 23.27 -5.79
N ILE A 142 -12.70 24.02 -6.36
CA ILE A 142 -13.15 23.81 -7.75
C ILE A 142 -11.99 24.02 -8.73
N TRP A 143 -11.23 25.10 -8.56
CA TRP A 143 -10.05 25.36 -9.39
C TRP A 143 -9.00 24.25 -9.27
N GLN A 144 -8.71 23.75 -8.06
CA GLN A 144 -7.83 22.61 -7.84
C GLN A 144 -8.34 21.37 -8.55
N SER A 145 -9.63 21.04 -8.42
CA SER A 145 -10.21 19.87 -9.07
C SER A 145 -10.03 19.92 -10.59
N LEU A 146 -10.32 21.06 -11.22
CA LEU A 146 -10.14 21.25 -12.66
C LEU A 146 -8.65 21.21 -13.07
N MET A 147 -7.77 21.77 -12.25
CA MET A 147 -6.33 21.70 -12.45
C MET A 147 -5.85 20.25 -12.43
N TYR A 148 -6.20 19.49 -11.40
CA TYR A 148 -5.83 18.10 -11.24
C TYR A 148 -6.39 17.23 -12.36
N GLN A 149 -7.65 17.42 -12.74
CA GLN A 149 -8.29 16.68 -13.84
C GLN A 149 -7.58 16.93 -15.19
N LYS A 150 -7.17 18.18 -15.44
CA LYS A 150 -6.45 18.52 -16.66
C LYS A 150 -5.05 17.90 -16.68
N LEU A 151 -4.32 17.99 -15.57
CA LEU A 151 -2.99 17.43 -15.46
C LEU A 151 -3.05 15.90 -15.53
N SER A 152 -3.99 15.26 -14.82
CA SER A 152 -4.19 13.81 -14.84
C SER A 152 -4.44 13.29 -16.25
N ALA A 153 -5.28 13.97 -17.04
CA ALA A 153 -5.56 13.59 -18.43
C ALA A 153 -4.35 13.80 -19.36
N THR A 154 -3.43 14.71 -19.02
CA THR A 154 -2.25 15.00 -19.85
C THR A 154 -1.14 13.96 -19.62
N ILE A 155 -0.98 13.49 -18.38
CA ILE A 155 0.09 12.55 -18.02
C ILE A 155 -0.42 11.13 -17.79
N ASP A 156 -1.72 10.88 -17.87
CA ASP A 156 -2.38 9.62 -17.49
C ASP A 156 -2.02 9.18 -16.06
N SER A 157 -2.42 10.01 -15.07
CA SER A 157 -2.13 9.77 -13.66
C SER A 157 -3.40 9.55 -12.86
N GLU A 158 -3.58 8.31 -12.37
CA GLU A 158 -4.67 7.96 -11.45
C GLU A 158 -4.56 8.70 -10.12
N THR A 159 -3.34 8.94 -9.62
CA THR A 159 -3.10 9.72 -8.40
C THR A 159 -3.67 11.13 -8.51
N LEU A 160 -3.40 11.85 -9.61
CA LEU A 160 -3.96 13.19 -9.81
C LEU A 160 -5.47 13.16 -10.04
N LYS A 161 -6.00 12.08 -10.65
CA LYS A 161 -7.45 11.89 -10.77
C LYS A 161 -8.11 11.72 -9.40
N ALA A 162 -7.47 10.98 -8.49
CA ALA A 162 -7.90 10.86 -7.10
C ALA A 162 -7.86 12.22 -6.37
N SER A 163 -6.77 13.00 -6.51
CA SER A 163 -6.70 14.36 -5.93
C SER A 163 -7.76 15.31 -6.48
N SER A 164 -8.15 15.15 -7.75
CA SER A 164 -9.26 15.91 -8.35
C SER A 164 -10.60 15.58 -7.69
N GLN A 165 -10.87 14.29 -7.45
CA GLN A 165 -12.08 13.83 -6.77
C GLN A 165 -12.11 14.25 -5.30
N ASP A 166 -10.97 14.18 -4.63
CA ASP A 166 -10.80 14.63 -3.25
C ASP A 166 -11.12 16.12 -3.10
N SER A 167 -10.57 16.95 -4.00
CA SER A 167 -10.90 18.38 -4.06
C SER A 167 -12.40 18.64 -4.27
N LEU A 168 -13.12 17.76 -5.00
CA LEU A 168 -14.59 17.86 -5.14
C LEU A 168 -15.32 17.47 -3.87
N ASN A 169 -14.85 16.46 -3.15
CA ASN A 169 -15.42 16.09 -1.85
C ASN A 169 -15.30 17.26 -0.87
N ASP A 170 -14.19 17.99 -0.89
CA ASP A 170 -14.01 19.19 -0.05
C ASP A 170 -14.93 20.34 -0.43
N VAL A 171 -15.26 20.49 -1.72
CA VAL A 171 -16.30 21.43 -2.16
C VAL A 171 -17.63 21.05 -1.51
N MET A 172 -17.98 19.77 -1.50
CA MET A 172 -19.23 19.30 -0.89
C MET A 172 -19.23 19.52 0.63
N THR A 173 -18.13 19.21 1.32
CA THR A 173 -17.97 19.45 2.76
C THR A 173 -18.08 20.94 3.08
N THR A 174 -17.34 21.79 2.37
CA THR A 174 -17.38 23.25 2.59
C THR A 174 -18.77 23.82 2.26
N ALA A 175 -19.44 23.31 1.21
CA ALA A 175 -20.80 23.69 0.86
C ALA A 175 -21.81 23.28 1.93
N ALA A 176 -21.66 22.10 2.54
CA ALA A 176 -22.49 21.65 3.65
C ALA A 176 -22.34 22.57 4.87
N VAL A 177 -21.10 22.97 5.20
CA VAL A 177 -20.81 23.97 6.24
C VAL A 177 -21.45 25.33 5.91
N LEU A 178 -21.33 25.79 4.67
CA LEU A 178 -21.92 27.04 4.20
C LEU A 178 -23.45 27.03 4.32
N ILE A 179 -24.09 25.92 3.92
CA ILE A 179 -25.54 25.73 4.04
C ILE A 179 -25.95 25.69 5.51
N SER A 180 -25.19 24.99 6.37
CA SER A 180 -25.42 24.96 7.81
C SER A 180 -25.39 26.37 8.42
N ALA A 181 -24.39 27.17 8.07
CA ALA A 181 -24.30 28.57 8.50
C ALA A 181 -25.49 29.42 8.01
N PHE A 182 -25.96 29.18 6.78
CA PHE A 182 -27.12 29.89 6.21
C PHE A 182 -28.41 29.50 6.94
N VAL A 183 -28.63 28.20 7.19
CA VAL A 183 -29.79 27.70 7.94
C VAL A 183 -29.83 28.30 9.34
N GLU A 184 -28.71 28.30 10.05
CA GLU A 184 -28.62 28.89 11.40
C GLU A 184 -28.93 30.40 11.39
N LEU A 185 -28.49 31.13 10.36
CA LEU A 185 -28.77 32.56 10.21
C LEU A 185 -30.27 32.87 10.04
N PHE A 186 -30.99 32.08 9.22
CA PHE A 186 -32.39 32.36 8.88
C PHE A 186 -33.40 31.72 9.82
N THR A 187 -33.10 30.53 10.34
CA THR A 187 -34.03 29.77 11.20
C THR A 187 -33.75 29.95 12.69
N GLY A 188 -32.55 30.38 13.05
CA GLY A 188 -32.08 30.41 14.43
C GLY A 188 -31.80 29.02 15.03
N LEU A 189 -31.90 27.94 14.24
CA LEU A 189 -31.59 26.58 14.67
C LEU A 189 -30.07 26.40 14.79
N HIS A 190 -29.62 25.79 15.90
CA HIS A 190 -28.22 25.50 16.16
C HIS A 190 -27.77 24.22 15.46
N VAL A 191 -27.43 24.34 14.18
CA VAL A 191 -27.06 23.21 13.31
C VAL A 191 -25.55 23.01 13.21
N ASP A 192 -24.74 24.01 13.59
CA ASP A 192 -23.26 23.94 13.55
C ASP A 192 -22.68 22.73 14.29
N GLY A 193 -23.19 22.41 15.49
CA GLY A 193 -22.73 21.26 16.27
C GLY A 193 -22.98 19.92 15.56
N TRP A 194 -24.14 19.76 14.92
CA TRP A 194 -24.48 18.56 14.14
C TRP A 194 -23.63 18.44 12.88
N MET A 195 -23.42 19.54 12.16
CA MET A 195 -22.54 19.54 10.98
C MET A 195 -21.08 19.24 11.38
N GLY A 196 -20.61 19.86 12.47
CA GLY A 196 -19.29 19.58 13.04
C GLY A 196 -19.13 18.10 13.41
N LEU A 197 -20.16 17.48 14.00
CA LEU A 197 -20.15 16.07 14.37
C LEU A 197 -19.95 15.16 13.14
N VAL A 198 -20.71 15.41 12.07
CA VAL A 198 -20.61 14.64 10.81
C VAL A 198 -19.21 14.76 10.21
N ILE A 199 -18.66 15.96 10.14
CA ILE A 199 -17.33 16.20 9.59
C ILE A 199 -16.25 15.59 10.49
N ALA A 200 -16.37 15.69 11.82
CA ALA A 200 -15.44 15.09 12.76
C ALA A 200 -15.41 13.56 12.65
N LEU A 201 -16.57 12.91 12.49
CA LEU A 201 -16.65 11.46 12.24
C LEU A 201 -15.97 11.06 10.92
N TYR A 202 -16.14 11.86 9.87
CA TYR A 202 -15.45 11.65 8.60
C TYR A 202 -13.92 11.77 8.74
N ILE A 203 -13.45 12.80 9.45
CA ILE A 203 -12.01 13.00 9.73
C ILE A 203 -11.46 11.83 10.54
N LEU A 204 -12.18 11.35 11.56
CA LEU A 204 -11.76 10.21 12.36
C LEU A 204 -11.68 8.92 11.53
N TYR A 205 -12.67 8.66 10.68
CA TYR A 205 -12.64 7.53 9.76
C TYR A 205 -11.42 7.61 8.83
N SER A 206 -11.18 8.79 8.23
CA SER A 206 -10.03 9.02 7.36
C SER A 206 -8.69 8.84 8.08
N GLY A 207 -8.53 9.44 9.26
CA GLY A 207 -7.33 9.32 10.09
C GLY A 207 -7.04 7.88 10.52
N LEU A 208 -8.05 7.13 10.98
CA LEU A 208 -7.89 5.73 11.35
C LEU A 208 -7.56 4.83 10.16
N LYS A 209 -8.14 5.12 8.99
CA LYS A 209 -7.82 4.42 7.74
C LYS A 209 -6.35 4.64 7.35
N MET A 210 -5.86 5.89 7.42
CA MET A 210 -4.45 6.21 7.18
C MET A 210 -3.52 5.51 8.19
N VAL A 211 -3.87 5.51 9.48
CA VAL A 211 -3.11 4.80 10.52
C VAL A 211 -2.94 3.33 10.16
N LYS A 212 -4.04 2.67 9.75
CA LYS A 212 -4.00 1.26 9.34
C LYS A 212 -3.14 1.05 8.10
N GLU A 213 -3.30 1.88 7.07
CA GLU A 213 -2.54 1.80 5.82
C GLU A 213 -1.03 1.91 6.08
N PHE A 214 -0.58 2.88 6.88
CA PHE A 214 0.84 3.03 7.22
C PHE A 214 1.36 1.90 8.12
N ILE A 215 0.54 1.34 9.01
CA ILE A 215 0.92 0.13 9.77
C ILE A 215 1.12 -1.05 8.82
N ASP A 216 0.19 -1.27 7.89
CA ASP A 216 0.25 -2.36 6.92
C ASP A 216 1.51 -2.21 6.02
N GLU A 217 1.89 -0.98 5.65
CA GLU A 217 3.14 -0.70 4.92
C GLU A 217 4.39 -0.97 5.76
N LEU A 218 4.39 -0.59 7.05
CA LEU A 218 5.50 -0.81 7.98
C LEU A 218 5.71 -2.30 8.30
N LEU A 219 4.62 -3.07 8.41
CA LEU A 219 4.67 -4.52 8.63
C LEU A 219 5.17 -5.29 7.40
N GLY A 220 5.03 -4.70 6.21
CA GLY A 220 5.33 -5.35 4.94
C GLY A 220 4.06 -5.85 4.28
N SER A 221 3.44 -4.99 3.48
CA SER A 221 2.25 -5.33 2.72
C SER A 221 2.54 -6.39 1.65
N ARG A 222 1.57 -7.28 1.41
CA ARG A 222 1.66 -8.23 0.30
C ARG A 222 1.72 -7.45 -1.03
N PRO A 223 2.62 -7.81 -1.97
CA PRO A 223 2.62 -7.22 -3.30
C PRO A 223 1.29 -7.43 -4.01
N SER A 224 1.01 -6.56 -4.98
CA SER A 224 -0.16 -6.74 -5.84
C SER A 224 -0.05 -8.02 -6.67
N THR A 225 -1.19 -8.59 -7.05
CA THR A 225 -1.23 -9.77 -7.93
C THR A 225 -0.52 -9.52 -9.25
N GLU A 226 -0.56 -8.29 -9.78
CA GLU A 226 0.14 -7.92 -11.01
C GLU A 226 1.67 -7.94 -10.85
N GLU A 227 2.19 -7.45 -9.73
CA GLU A 227 3.64 -7.50 -9.43
C GLU A 227 4.13 -8.94 -9.30
N ILE A 228 3.36 -9.78 -8.61
CA ILE A 228 3.62 -11.22 -8.49
C ILE A 228 3.69 -11.87 -9.87
N LEU A 229 2.67 -11.68 -10.71
CA LEU A 229 2.61 -12.30 -12.04
C LEU A 229 3.80 -11.88 -12.91
N LYS A 230 4.26 -10.63 -12.82
CA LYS A 230 5.46 -10.16 -13.53
C LYS A 230 6.74 -10.86 -13.07
N MET A 231 6.86 -11.17 -11.77
CA MET A 231 7.99 -11.92 -11.23
C MET A 231 7.96 -13.38 -11.69
N GLU A 232 6.78 -14.01 -11.63
CA GLU A 232 6.57 -15.38 -12.12
C GLU A 232 6.85 -15.52 -13.61
N GLU A 233 6.28 -14.63 -14.44
CA GLU A 233 6.55 -14.56 -15.88
C GLU A 233 8.04 -14.45 -16.16
N ARG A 234 8.76 -13.61 -15.40
CA ARG A 234 10.21 -13.45 -15.54
C ARG A 234 10.98 -14.72 -15.18
N LEU A 235 10.60 -15.43 -14.12
CA LEU A 235 11.23 -16.70 -13.75
C LEU A 235 10.96 -17.80 -14.79
N ASN A 236 9.73 -17.85 -15.31
CA ASN A 236 9.32 -18.79 -16.35
C ASN A 236 10.05 -18.59 -17.70
N GLU A 237 10.68 -17.43 -17.93
CA GLU A 237 11.53 -17.18 -19.10
C GLU A 237 12.87 -17.94 -19.07
N TYR A 238 13.27 -18.51 -17.93
CA TYR A 238 14.52 -19.27 -17.79
C TYR A 238 14.27 -20.77 -17.98
N PRO A 239 14.57 -21.35 -19.16
CA PRO A 239 14.28 -22.77 -19.43
C PRO A 239 15.21 -23.73 -18.67
N ASP A 240 16.33 -23.23 -18.14
CA ASP A 240 17.34 -24.04 -17.46
C ASP A 240 16.91 -24.38 -16.02
N ILE A 241 16.06 -23.57 -15.38
CA ILE A 241 15.56 -23.88 -14.03
C ILE A 241 14.42 -24.89 -14.11
N LEU A 242 14.33 -25.76 -13.11
CA LEU A 242 13.31 -26.81 -13.05
C LEU A 242 11.99 -26.30 -12.47
N GLY A 243 12.09 -25.29 -11.60
CA GLY A 243 10.98 -24.74 -10.84
C GLY A 243 11.46 -23.67 -9.87
N TYR A 244 10.52 -23.09 -9.14
CA TYR A 244 10.77 -22.17 -8.05
C TYR A 244 9.63 -22.23 -7.04
N HIS A 245 9.93 -21.89 -5.80
CA HIS A 245 8.99 -21.80 -4.69
C HIS A 245 9.50 -20.78 -3.66
N ASP A 246 8.67 -20.46 -2.67
CA ASP A 246 8.94 -19.51 -1.60
C ASP A 246 9.40 -18.11 -2.06
N LEU A 247 8.75 -17.56 -3.09
CA LEU A 247 8.89 -16.17 -3.51
C LEU A 247 8.31 -15.24 -2.43
N LEU A 248 9.20 -14.83 -1.54
CA LEU A 248 8.97 -13.90 -0.45
C LEU A 248 9.37 -12.50 -0.89
N VAL A 249 8.41 -11.60 -0.98
CA VAL A 249 8.66 -10.20 -1.36
C VAL A 249 8.40 -9.30 -0.18
N HIS A 250 9.32 -8.37 0.08
CA HIS A 250 9.19 -7.37 1.13
C HIS A 250 9.68 -6.00 0.66
N SER A 251 9.04 -4.93 1.14
CA SER A 251 9.42 -3.57 0.83
C SER A 251 10.19 -2.90 1.98
N TYR A 252 11.22 -2.14 1.62
CA TYR A 252 11.96 -1.25 2.53
C TYR A 252 11.72 0.21 2.19
N GLY A 253 10.49 0.50 1.75
CA GLY A 253 10.03 1.80 1.28
C GLY A 253 9.37 1.69 -0.09
N PRO A 254 8.78 2.79 -0.59
CA PRO A 254 7.94 2.75 -1.77
C PRO A 254 8.66 2.35 -3.06
N LYS A 255 9.98 2.55 -3.15
CA LYS A 255 10.77 2.27 -4.36
C LYS A 255 11.78 1.15 -4.18
N LYS A 256 11.86 0.57 -2.99
CA LYS A 256 12.86 -0.44 -2.65
C LYS A 256 12.21 -1.75 -2.29
N GLN A 257 12.02 -2.57 -3.31
CA GLN A 257 11.51 -3.94 -3.17
C GLN A 257 12.67 -4.92 -3.15
N PHE A 258 12.55 -5.89 -2.25
CA PHE A 258 13.46 -7.00 -2.11
C PHE A 258 12.65 -8.27 -2.20
N ALA A 259 13.26 -9.31 -2.76
CA ALA A 259 12.65 -10.62 -2.81
C ALA A 259 13.67 -11.69 -2.50
N THR A 260 13.20 -12.79 -1.92
CA THR A 260 13.94 -14.04 -1.83
C THR A 260 13.12 -15.12 -2.50
N VAL A 261 13.79 -16.05 -3.19
CA VAL A 261 13.12 -17.16 -3.87
C VAL A 261 14.01 -18.39 -3.85
N HIS A 262 13.42 -19.57 -3.74
CA HIS A 262 14.12 -20.83 -3.94
C HIS A 262 14.01 -21.23 -5.41
N ILE A 263 15.15 -21.52 -6.05
CA ILE A 263 15.23 -21.92 -7.45
C ILE A 263 15.68 -23.37 -7.53
N GLU A 264 14.83 -24.22 -8.10
CA GLU A 264 15.11 -25.63 -8.30
C GLU A 264 16.02 -25.82 -9.53
N VAL A 265 17.16 -26.50 -9.33
CA VAL A 265 18.17 -26.75 -10.39
C VAL A 265 18.59 -28.22 -10.42
N ASP A 266 19.12 -28.70 -11.54
CA ASP A 266 19.66 -30.07 -11.64
C ASP A 266 20.92 -30.20 -10.75
N ASP A 267 20.92 -31.18 -9.84
CA ASP A 267 22.01 -31.43 -8.87
C ASP A 267 23.36 -31.79 -9.51
N THR A 268 23.36 -32.13 -10.80
CA THR A 268 24.58 -32.42 -11.56
C THR A 268 25.26 -31.18 -12.15
N TRP A 269 24.65 -30.00 -12.00
CA TRP A 269 25.26 -28.75 -12.44
C TRP A 269 26.55 -28.46 -11.68
N SER A 270 27.55 -27.93 -12.39
CA SER A 270 28.69 -27.33 -11.71
C SER A 270 28.26 -26.09 -10.94
N LEU A 271 28.83 -25.86 -9.75
CA LEU A 271 28.53 -24.68 -8.94
C LEU A 271 28.70 -23.36 -9.72
N ASN A 272 29.72 -23.28 -10.58
CA ASN A 272 29.95 -22.10 -11.43
C ASN A 272 28.82 -21.88 -12.45
N TYR A 273 28.28 -22.96 -13.02
CA TYR A 273 27.16 -22.85 -13.97
C TYR A 273 25.88 -22.41 -13.25
N ALA A 274 25.56 -23.05 -12.12
CA ALA A 274 24.43 -22.65 -11.28
C ALA A 274 24.53 -21.17 -10.85
N HIS A 275 25.70 -20.75 -10.37
CA HIS A 275 25.95 -19.36 -9.97
C HIS A 275 25.77 -18.37 -11.14
N ASN A 276 26.19 -18.73 -12.36
CA ASN A 276 26.00 -17.87 -13.53
C ASN A 276 24.52 -17.72 -13.90
N ILE A 277 23.73 -18.79 -13.82
CA ILE A 277 22.28 -18.73 -14.07
C ILE A 277 21.60 -17.84 -13.03
N ILE A 278 21.88 -18.06 -11.73
CA ILE A 278 21.32 -17.25 -10.65
C ILE A 278 21.70 -15.77 -10.79
N ASN A 279 22.98 -15.44 -11.03
CA ASN A 279 23.42 -14.06 -11.24
C ASN A 279 22.66 -13.38 -12.40
N ASN A 280 22.33 -14.13 -13.46
CA ASN A 280 21.55 -13.60 -14.57
C ASN A 280 20.10 -13.31 -14.15
N ILE A 281 19.48 -14.20 -13.37
CA ILE A 281 18.13 -14.00 -12.82
C ILE A 281 18.10 -12.78 -11.90
N GLU A 282 19.01 -12.70 -10.92
CA GLU A 282 19.10 -11.58 -9.98
C GLU A 282 19.32 -10.24 -10.70
N LYS A 283 20.20 -10.23 -11.72
CA LYS A 283 20.44 -9.05 -12.54
C LYS A 283 19.20 -8.63 -13.33
N ASP A 284 18.48 -9.57 -13.92
CA ASP A 284 17.25 -9.31 -14.68
C ASP A 284 16.17 -8.71 -13.79
N PHE A 285 15.97 -9.25 -12.58
CA PHE A 285 15.04 -8.70 -11.59
C PHE A 285 15.40 -7.26 -11.21
N ARG A 286 16.69 -6.99 -10.94
CA ARG A 286 17.15 -5.65 -10.58
C ARG A 286 16.99 -4.66 -11.74
N GLU A 287 17.31 -5.05 -12.97
CA GLU A 287 17.30 -4.14 -14.12
C GLU A 287 15.87 -3.88 -14.63
N LYS A 288 15.05 -4.93 -14.77
CA LYS A 288 13.74 -4.88 -15.41
C LYS A 288 12.59 -4.66 -14.44
N LEU A 289 12.65 -5.29 -13.26
CA LEU A 289 11.58 -5.21 -12.25
C LEU A 289 11.90 -4.23 -11.11
N LYS A 290 13.16 -3.76 -11.00
CA LYS A 290 13.63 -2.92 -9.89
C LYS A 290 13.49 -3.61 -8.52
N VAL A 291 13.63 -4.93 -8.51
CA VAL A 291 13.60 -5.76 -7.31
C VAL A 291 15.00 -6.29 -7.04
N GLU A 292 15.50 -6.08 -5.82
CA GLU A 292 16.74 -6.72 -5.35
C GLU A 292 16.40 -8.16 -4.93
N LEU A 293 16.61 -9.10 -5.85
CA LEU A 293 16.34 -10.53 -5.64
C LEU A 293 17.58 -11.22 -5.07
N VAL A 294 17.36 -12.10 -4.08
CA VAL A 294 18.36 -13.08 -3.63
C VAL A 294 17.81 -14.47 -3.89
N CYS A 295 18.50 -15.27 -4.68
CA CYS A 295 18.07 -16.63 -4.97
C CYS A 295 18.79 -17.64 -4.07
N HIS A 296 18.00 -18.48 -3.39
CA HIS A 296 18.51 -19.70 -2.79
C HIS A 296 18.53 -20.81 -3.85
N LEU A 297 19.64 -21.55 -3.94
CA LEU A 297 19.77 -22.67 -4.87
C LEU A 297 19.26 -23.95 -4.21
N ASP A 298 18.30 -24.61 -4.86
CA ASP A 298 17.76 -25.88 -4.39
C ASP A 298 18.05 -27.00 -5.40
N PRO A 299 19.02 -27.90 -5.12
CA PRO A 299 19.42 -28.94 -6.05
C PRO A 299 18.44 -30.11 -6.04
N VAL A 300 17.96 -30.49 -7.22
CA VAL A 300 17.03 -31.61 -7.44
C VAL A 300 17.76 -32.74 -8.15
N ALA A 301 17.66 -33.94 -7.60
CA ALA A 301 18.29 -35.15 -8.14
C ALA A 301 17.53 -35.73 -9.35
N VAL A 302 17.35 -34.95 -10.41
CA VAL A 302 16.51 -35.28 -11.57
C VAL A 302 16.96 -36.57 -12.25
N LYS A 303 18.25 -36.92 -12.20
CA LYS A 303 18.81 -38.11 -12.84
C LYS A 303 18.74 -39.37 -11.98
N SER A 304 18.32 -39.27 -10.71
CA SER A 304 18.16 -40.42 -9.82
C SER A 304 16.83 -41.13 -10.09
N PRO A 305 16.82 -42.39 -10.55
CA PRO A 305 15.57 -43.13 -10.75
C PRO A 305 14.79 -43.31 -9.45
N GLU A 306 15.50 -43.45 -8.34
CA GLU A 306 14.90 -43.56 -7.00
C GLU A 306 14.16 -42.27 -6.62
N TYR A 307 14.78 -41.11 -6.90
CA TYR A 307 14.16 -39.81 -6.67
C TYR A 307 12.88 -39.66 -7.48
N GLN A 308 12.94 -39.91 -8.79
CA GLN A 308 11.79 -39.81 -9.68
C GLN A 308 10.65 -40.74 -9.24
N GLN A 309 10.97 -42.00 -8.91
CA GLN A 309 9.96 -42.98 -8.49
C GLN A 309 9.25 -42.53 -7.20
N LYS A 310 10.01 -42.11 -6.19
CA LYS A 310 9.44 -41.67 -4.91
C LYS A 310 8.68 -40.34 -5.05
N TRP A 311 9.17 -39.42 -5.88
CA TRP A 311 8.51 -38.14 -6.13
C TRP A 311 7.15 -38.32 -6.81
N GLU A 312 7.06 -39.18 -7.82
CA GLU A 312 5.78 -39.50 -8.48
C GLU A 312 4.78 -40.16 -7.53
N LEU A 313 5.26 -40.97 -6.57
CA LEU A 313 4.40 -41.53 -5.52
C LEU A 313 3.89 -40.46 -4.55
N VAL A 314 4.70 -39.47 -4.19
CA VAL A 314 4.28 -38.32 -3.37
C VAL A 314 3.23 -37.50 -4.12
N LYS A 315 3.45 -37.16 -5.39
CA LYS A 315 2.45 -36.44 -6.22
C LYS A 315 1.14 -37.23 -6.34
N ALA A 316 1.23 -38.55 -6.53
CA ALA A 316 0.05 -39.41 -6.60
C ALA A 316 -0.70 -39.45 -5.26
N ALA A 317 0.01 -39.49 -4.13
CA ALA A 317 -0.58 -39.44 -2.79
C ALA A 317 -1.32 -38.11 -2.56
N ILE A 318 -0.68 -36.99 -2.90
CA ILE A 318 -1.27 -35.64 -2.81
C ILE A 318 -2.53 -35.52 -3.68
N THR A 319 -2.46 -35.98 -4.93
CA THR A 319 -3.59 -35.94 -5.87
C THR A 319 -4.76 -36.82 -5.40
N ALA A 320 -4.47 -37.95 -4.76
CA ALA A 320 -5.48 -38.89 -4.25
C ALA A 320 -6.33 -38.30 -3.12
N LEU A 321 -5.83 -37.31 -2.38
CA LEU A 321 -6.57 -36.64 -1.31
C LEU A 321 -7.69 -35.74 -1.86
N GLN A 322 -7.58 -35.25 -3.11
CA GLN A 322 -8.55 -34.33 -3.72
C GLN A 322 -8.78 -33.03 -2.93
N LEU A 323 -7.75 -32.53 -2.26
CA LEU A 323 -7.80 -31.34 -1.40
C LEU A 323 -7.10 -30.10 -2.01
N ASP A 324 -6.76 -30.15 -3.31
CA ASP A 324 -6.06 -29.06 -4.02
C ASP A 324 -4.74 -28.64 -3.33
N LEU A 325 -4.01 -29.61 -2.77
CA LEU A 325 -2.72 -29.38 -2.13
C LEU A 325 -1.63 -29.25 -3.20
N ARG A 326 -0.64 -28.40 -2.93
CA ARG A 326 0.61 -28.34 -3.71
C ARG A 326 1.76 -28.88 -2.87
N VAL A 327 2.80 -29.35 -3.52
CA VAL A 327 3.98 -29.92 -2.86
C VAL A 327 5.26 -29.39 -3.52
N HIS A 328 6.24 -29.01 -2.71
CA HIS A 328 7.57 -28.55 -3.13
C HIS A 328 8.65 -29.04 -2.14
N ASP A 329 9.91 -28.66 -2.40
CA ASP A 329 11.10 -28.99 -1.59
C ASP A 329 11.23 -30.50 -1.24
N PHE A 330 11.00 -31.38 -2.23
CA PHE A 330 11.09 -32.82 -1.99
C PHE A 330 12.53 -33.30 -1.92
N ARG A 331 12.90 -33.88 -0.78
CA ARG A 331 14.24 -34.41 -0.51
C ARG A 331 14.19 -35.84 0.00
N ILE A 332 15.28 -36.55 -0.26
CA ILE A 332 15.50 -37.93 0.19
C ILE A 332 16.83 -37.98 0.93
N GLU A 333 16.77 -38.20 2.23
CA GLU A 333 17.95 -38.42 3.07
C GLU A 333 17.92 -39.82 3.66
N LYS A 334 18.71 -40.75 3.11
CA LYS A 334 18.73 -42.17 3.51
C LYS A 334 17.33 -42.79 3.44
N GLU A 335 16.70 -43.07 4.57
CA GLU A 335 15.36 -43.68 4.70
C GLU A 335 14.28 -42.66 5.12
N GLN A 336 14.60 -41.36 5.06
CA GLN A 336 13.70 -40.26 5.36
C GLN A 336 13.30 -39.54 4.07
N LEU A 337 12.00 -39.29 3.92
CA LEU A 337 11.47 -38.39 2.89
C LEU A 337 10.99 -37.12 3.58
N SER A 338 11.43 -35.98 3.08
CA SER A 338 10.94 -34.67 3.50
C SER A 338 10.36 -33.92 2.31
N PHE A 339 9.28 -33.18 2.54
CA PHE A 339 8.67 -32.28 1.58
C PHE A 339 7.69 -31.33 2.27
N ASP A 340 7.45 -30.22 1.61
CA ASP A 340 6.56 -29.18 2.10
C ASP A 340 5.22 -29.24 1.36
N VAL A 341 4.13 -29.09 2.10
CA VAL A 341 2.77 -29.18 1.58
C VAL A 341 2.07 -27.84 1.79
N VAL A 342 1.70 -27.20 0.69
CA VAL A 342 0.91 -25.96 0.70
C VAL A 342 -0.55 -26.31 0.84
N VAL A 343 -1.16 -25.87 1.95
CA VAL A 343 -2.55 -26.17 2.29
C VAL A 343 -3.44 -24.98 1.89
N PRO A 344 -4.51 -25.20 1.09
CA PRO A 344 -5.41 -24.12 0.75
C PRO A 344 -6.21 -23.67 1.98
N PRO A 345 -6.59 -22.39 2.06
CA PRO A 345 -7.27 -21.79 3.23
C PRO A 345 -8.60 -22.41 3.61
N LYS A 346 -9.25 -23.09 2.66
CA LYS A 346 -10.55 -23.74 2.85
C LYS A 346 -10.41 -25.26 2.89
N CYS A 347 -9.23 -25.77 3.27
CA CYS A 347 -9.02 -27.20 3.44
C CYS A 347 -9.93 -27.73 4.57
N PRO A 348 -10.76 -28.75 4.31
CA PRO A 348 -11.66 -29.32 5.32
C PRO A 348 -10.93 -30.20 6.35
N GLN A 349 -9.67 -30.56 6.10
CA GLN A 349 -8.85 -31.43 6.94
C GLN A 349 -7.77 -30.62 7.67
N SER A 350 -7.44 -31.06 8.88
CA SER A 350 -6.30 -30.56 9.64
C SER A 350 -4.98 -31.14 9.15
N ASP A 351 -3.87 -30.44 9.40
CA ASP A 351 -2.51 -30.90 9.08
C ASP A 351 -2.21 -32.30 9.63
N SER A 352 -2.69 -32.62 10.84
CA SER A 352 -2.51 -33.94 11.42
C SER A 352 -3.25 -35.04 10.66
N GLU A 353 -4.43 -34.75 10.12
CA GLU A 353 -5.20 -35.71 9.32
C GLU A 353 -4.52 -35.94 7.96
N ILE A 354 -4.12 -34.86 7.28
CA ILE A 354 -3.40 -34.93 6.01
C ILE A 354 -2.09 -35.71 6.19
N ARG A 355 -1.33 -35.44 7.26
CA ARG A 355 -0.08 -36.14 7.58
C ARG A 355 -0.31 -37.64 7.75
N GLU A 356 -1.32 -38.04 8.52
CA GLU A 356 -1.61 -39.46 8.75
C GLU A 356 -2.10 -40.16 7.48
N GLU A 357 -2.91 -39.50 6.64
CA GLU A 357 -3.36 -40.05 5.36
C GLU A 357 -2.20 -40.23 4.38
N LEU A 358 -1.33 -39.22 4.23
CA LEU A 358 -0.12 -39.30 3.40
C LEU A 358 0.81 -40.39 3.91
N LYS A 359 1.02 -40.47 5.22
CA LYS A 359 1.83 -41.51 5.85
C LYS A 359 1.30 -42.90 5.57
N LYS A 360 0.00 -43.10 5.69
CA LYS A 360 -0.64 -44.39 5.40
C LYS A 360 -0.52 -44.76 3.93
N TYR A 361 -0.72 -43.82 3.02
CA TYR A 361 -0.58 -44.04 1.58
C TYR A 361 0.86 -44.41 1.20
N LEU A 362 1.83 -43.62 1.63
CA LEU A 362 3.24 -43.79 1.26
C LEU A 362 3.84 -45.03 1.91
N THR A 363 3.55 -45.30 3.19
CA THR A 363 4.03 -46.52 3.88
C THR A 363 3.53 -47.80 3.19
N LYS A 364 2.31 -47.78 2.63
CA LYS A 364 1.74 -48.92 1.90
C LYS A 364 2.52 -49.23 0.60
N GLN A 365 3.06 -48.21 -0.06
CA GLN A 365 3.76 -48.36 -1.34
C GLN A 365 5.27 -48.55 -1.17
N LEU A 366 5.88 -47.84 -0.22
CA LEU A 366 7.33 -47.75 -0.03
C LEU A 366 7.85 -48.58 1.15
N GLY A 367 6.97 -49.14 1.98
CA GLY A 367 7.34 -49.82 3.22
C GLY A 367 7.57 -48.84 4.39
N PRO A 368 8.16 -49.29 5.50
CA PRO A 368 8.42 -48.44 6.67
C PRO A 368 9.41 -47.33 6.30
N ILE A 369 8.93 -46.09 6.30
CA ILE A 369 9.71 -44.89 5.97
C ILE A 369 9.51 -43.83 7.04
N THR A 370 10.53 -42.98 7.23
CA THR A 370 10.37 -41.78 8.05
C THR A 370 9.87 -40.65 7.16
N LEU A 371 8.75 -40.03 7.53
CA LEU A 371 8.19 -38.88 6.81
C LEU A 371 8.30 -37.64 7.66
N GLU A 372 8.90 -36.61 7.09
CA GLU A 372 8.91 -35.25 7.62
C GLU A 372 8.10 -34.38 6.67
N ILE A 373 6.99 -33.83 7.15
CA ILE A 373 6.10 -33.01 6.33
C ILE A 373 5.94 -31.67 7.03
N THR A 374 6.40 -30.61 6.37
CA THR A 374 6.10 -29.22 6.76
C THR A 374 4.80 -28.82 6.09
N PHE A 375 3.93 -28.12 6.81
CA PHE A 375 2.69 -27.61 6.26
C PHE A 375 2.75 -26.09 6.21
N ASP A 376 2.67 -25.57 4.99
CA ASP A 376 2.67 -24.14 4.74
C ASP A 376 1.24 -23.65 4.50
N HIS A 377 0.78 -22.87 5.48
CA HIS A 377 -0.48 -22.12 5.41
C HIS A 377 -0.25 -20.68 4.97
N ASN A 378 1.01 -20.27 4.90
CA ASN A 378 1.37 -18.99 4.35
C ASN A 378 1.23 -19.11 2.83
N TYR A 379 0.45 -18.22 2.21
CA TYR A 379 0.34 -18.10 0.76
C TYR A 379 1.60 -17.46 0.17
N LEU A 380 2.73 -18.05 0.50
CA LEU A 380 4.01 -17.81 -0.12
C LEU A 380 3.93 -18.53 -1.47
N LEU A 381 4.32 -17.82 -2.52
CA LEU A 381 4.27 -18.33 -3.88
C LEU A 381 5.41 -19.29 -4.12
#